data_AF-A0A2M8WVK9-F1
#
_entry.id   AF-A0A2M8WVK9-F1
#
_cell.length_a   1.000
_cell.length_b   1.000
_cell.length_c   1.000
_cell.angle_alpha   90.00
_cell.angle_beta   90.00
_cell.angle_gamma   90.00
#
_symmetry.space_group_name_H-M   'P 1'
#
loop_
_entity.id
_entity.type
_entity.pdbx_description
1 polymer ?
#
loop_
_entity_poly.entity_id
_entity_poly.type
_entity_poly.pdbx_seq_one_letter_code
_entity_poly.pdbx_strand_id
1 'polypeptide(L)'
;MAEHGGDGAEQRRRWYLWALVALALVSVLRLVNQVRDGDTDSLTWTIAILVVLVIVVVTLWVVTRRIDGLARRVAALRPGAAVVPATTASEMLDVATALGVSRANIAGQGGSVAALAVLPDRIEVWFRKDEQPRWVLDRATLTSVHVAPAVFGSARRDALWVVGATGAAVVVPAYRPLRATAGAASREDLERALQAVAGTGVSGTV
;
A
#
# COMPACT_ATOMS: atom_id res chain seq x y z
N MET A 1 -4.43 -28.24 -11.94
CA MET A 1 -5.38 -28.58 -10.85
C MET A 1 -4.90 -27.88 -9.58
N ALA A 2 -5.22 -26.58 -9.41
CA ALA A 2 -5.11 -25.79 -8.16
C ALA A 2 -5.41 -24.31 -8.47
N GLU A 3 -6.67 -23.94 -8.63
CA GLU A 3 -7.13 -22.55 -8.61
C GLU A 3 -8.47 -22.48 -7.88
N HIS A 4 -8.47 -22.58 -6.55
CA HIS A 4 -9.67 -22.33 -5.71
C HIS A 4 -9.31 -21.63 -4.38
N GLY A 5 -8.16 -20.96 -4.30
CA GLY A 5 -7.68 -20.29 -3.07
C GLY A 5 -8.07 -18.81 -2.92
N GLY A 6 -8.67 -18.19 -3.94
CA GLY A 6 -8.94 -16.74 -3.99
C GLY A 6 -10.23 -16.31 -3.27
N ASP A 7 -11.27 -17.13 -3.31
CA ASP A 7 -12.64 -16.72 -2.95
C ASP A 7 -12.80 -16.46 -1.45
N GLY A 8 -12.08 -17.20 -0.61
CA GLY A 8 -12.19 -17.07 0.84
C GLY A 8 -11.69 -15.74 1.39
N ALA A 9 -10.66 -15.13 0.78
CA ALA A 9 -10.12 -13.85 1.22
C ALA A 9 -11.03 -12.68 0.83
N GLU A 10 -11.62 -12.75 -0.37
CA GLU A 10 -12.57 -11.75 -0.84
C GLU A 10 -13.90 -11.83 -0.08
N GLN A 11 -14.39 -13.04 0.19
CA GLN A 11 -15.58 -13.28 0.98
C GLN A 11 -15.42 -12.82 2.44
N ARG A 12 -14.26 -13.07 3.07
CA ARG A 12 -13.95 -12.53 4.40
C ARG A 12 -13.91 -11.01 4.41
N ARG A 13 -13.32 -10.38 3.39
CA ARG A 13 -13.28 -8.91 3.27
C ARG A 13 -14.68 -8.30 3.10
N ARG A 14 -15.52 -8.91 2.27
CA ARG A 14 -16.94 -8.53 2.13
C ARG A 14 -17.67 -8.70 3.46
N TRP A 15 -17.44 -9.80 4.19
CA TRP A 15 -18.00 -10.04 5.51
C TRP A 15 -17.57 -8.97 6.53
N TYR A 16 -16.30 -8.57 6.58
CA TYR A 16 -15.85 -7.50 7.48
C TYR A 16 -16.47 -6.14 7.14
N LEU A 17 -16.62 -5.82 5.86
CA LEU A 17 -17.32 -4.61 5.42
C LEU A 17 -18.80 -4.67 5.80
N TRP A 18 -19.48 -5.80 5.57
CA TRP A 18 -20.87 -6.00 5.98
C TRP A 18 -21.04 -5.96 7.49
N ALA A 19 -20.10 -6.52 8.27
CA ALA A 19 -20.10 -6.45 9.72
C ALA A 19 -19.93 -5.00 10.21
N LEU A 20 -19.04 -4.21 9.59
CA LEU A 20 -18.88 -2.79 9.90
C LEU A 20 -20.13 -1.98 9.55
N VAL A 21 -20.74 -2.24 8.40
CA VAL A 21 -22.00 -1.60 7.98
C VAL A 21 -23.14 -1.98 8.92
N ALA A 22 -23.26 -3.25 9.28
CA ALA A 22 -24.25 -3.72 10.24
C ALA A 22 -24.03 -3.11 11.63
N LEU A 23 -22.78 -3.03 12.10
CA LEU A 23 -22.44 -2.38 13.36
C LEU A 23 -22.80 -0.90 13.33
N ALA A 24 -22.52 -0.19 12.23
CA ALA A 24 -22.91 1.21 12.06
C ALA A 24 -24.44 1.38 12.06
N LEU A 25 -25.16 0.50 11.35
CA LEU A 25 -26.63 0.48 11.32
C LEU A 25 -27.23 0.23 12.71
N VAL A 26 -26.69 -0.74 13.46
CA VAL A 26 -27.10 -1.05 14.84
C VAL A 26 -26.80 0.13 15.77
N SER A 27 -25.66 0.80 15.61
CA SER A 27 -25.33 2.01 16.38
C SER A 27 -26.29 3.16 16.08
N VAL A 28 -26.68 3.35 14.81
CA VAL A 28 -27.68 4.36 14.42
C VAL A 28 -29.06 4.00 14.99
N LEU A 29 -29.49 2.74 14.91
CA LEU A 29 -30.74 2.27 15.49
C LEU A 29 -30.78 2.43 17.02
N ARG A 30 -29.68 2.11 17.70
CA ARG A 30 -29.54 2.37 19.15
C ARG A 30 -29.60 3.84 19.48
N LEU A 31 -28.96 4.70 18.68
CA LEU A 31 -29.02 6.15 18.86
C LEU A 31 -30.46 6.66 18.72
N VAL A 32 -31.21 6.20 17.70
CA VAL A 32 -32.62 6.57 17.51
C VAL A 32 -33.49 6.13 18.69
N ASN A 33 -33.23 4.95 19.26
CA ASN A 33 -33.95 4.48 20.44
C ASN A 33 -33.56 5.26 21.71
N GLN A 34 -32.28 5.54 21.95
CA GLN A 34 -31.84 6.33 23.11
C GLN A 34 -32.36 7.77 23.07
N VAL A 35 -32.46 8.38 21.88
CA VAL A 35 -33.09 9.70 21.70
C VAL A 35 -34.57 9.67 22.11
N ARG A 36 -35.27 8.54 21.93
CA ARG A 36 -36.65 8.37 22.38
C ARG A 36 -36.78 8.16 23.89
N ASP A 37 -35.81 7.48 24.49
CA ASP A 37 -35.85 7.13 25.92
C ASP A 37 -35.39 8.27 26.85
N GLY A 38 -34.82 9.36 26.30
CA GLY A 38 -34.45 10.56 27.05
C GLY A 38 -33.18 10.41 27.92
N ASP A 39 -32.43 9.32 27.75
CA ASP A 39 -31.21 9.03 28.51
C ASP A 39 -29.99 9.72 27.88
N THR A 40 -29.73 10.95 28.30
CA THR A 40 -28.70 11.84 27.72
C THR A 40 -27.26 11.35 27.88
N ASP A 41 -26.95 10.60 28.94
CA ASP A 41 -25.59 10.10 29.20
C ASP A 41 -25.24 8.96 28.24
N SER A 42 -26.19 8.06 28.00
CA SER A 42 -26.05 6.93 27.07
C SER A 42 -25.92 7.40 25.60
N LEU A 43 -26.62 8.48 25.26
CA LEU A 43 -26.65 9.09 23.92
C LEU A 43 -25.29 9.70 23.54
N THR A 44 -24.61 10.35 24.49
CA THR A 44 -23.28 10.94 24.29
C THR A 44 -22.23 9.89 23.94
N TRP A 45 -22.21 8.76 24.64
CA TRP A 45 -21.29 7.65 24.36
C TRP A 45 -21.54 7.01 23.00
N THR A 46 -22.80 6.80 22.62
CA THR A 46 -23.15 6.22 21.32
C THR A 46 -22.70 7.11 20.16
N ILE A 47 -22.91 8.44 20.25
CA ILE A 47 -22.43 9.39 19.24
C ILE A 47 -20.90 9.34 19.14
N ALA A 48 -20.19 9.36 20.27
CA ALA A 48 -18.74 9.31 20.29
C ALA A 48 -18.18 8.06 19.57
N ILE A 49 -18.75 6.88 19.86
CA ILE A 49 -18.36 5.62 19.22
C ILE A 49 -18.66 5.65 17.71
N LEU A 50 -19.84 6.15 17.32
CA LEU A 50 -20.23 6.25 15.91
C LEU A 50 -19.27 7.14 15.13
N VAL A 51 -18.92 8.31 15.68
CA VAL A 51 -17.98 9.25 15.05
C VAL A 51 -16.61 8.60 14.86
N VAL A 52 -16.08 7.93 15.88
CA VAL A 52 -14.81 7.20 15.78
C VAL A 52 -14.87 6.12 14.70
N LEU A 53 -15.95 5.34 14.65
CA LEU A 53 -16.15 4.30 13.65
C LEU A 53 -16.16 4.87 12.23
N VAL A 54 -16.88 5.98 12.01
CA VAL A 54 -16.94 6.66 10.72
C VAL A 54 -15.55 7.19 10.31
N ILE A 55 -14.83 7.83 11.23
CA ILE A 55 -13.46 8.32 10.97
C ILE A 55 -12.53 7.17 10.56
N VAL A 56 -12.60 6.03 11.24
CA VAL A 56 -11.80 4.84 10.89
C VAL A 56 -12.16 4.36 9.49
N VAL A 57 -13.44 4.15 9.21
CA VAL A 57 -13.90 3.66 7.88
C VAL A 57 -13.47 4.61 6.76
N VAL A 58 -13.68 5.92 6.93
CA VAL A 58 -13.30 6.93 5.94
C VAL A 58 -11.78 6.94 5.73
N THR A 59 -11.00 6.91 6.81
CA THR A 59 -9.53 6.85 6.72
C THR A 59 -9.06 5.63 5.94
N LEU A 60 -9.56 4.44 6.28
CA LEU A 60 -9.20 3.19 5.62
C LEU A 60 -9.60 3.18 4.14
N TRP A 61 -10.79 3.71 3.82
CA TRP A 61 -11.27 3.84 2.44
C TRP A 61 -10.42 4.81 1.63
N VAL A 62 -10.05 5.95 2.22
CA VAL A 62 -9.18 6.93 1.56
C VAL A 62 -7.81 6.34 1.27
N VAL A 63 -7.20 5.61 2.20
CA VAL A 63 -5.87 5.04 1.98
C VAL A 63 -5.88 3.94 0.92
N THR A 64 -6.81 2.99 1.01
CA THR A 64 -6.96 1.92 0.00
C THR A 64 -7.18 2.51 -1.39
N ARG A 65 -8.12 3.46 -1.52
CA ARG A 65 -8.42 4.12 -2.80
C ARG A 65 -7.21 4.89 -3.36
N ARG A 66 -6.35 5.45 -2.51
CA ARG A 66 -5.14 6.15 -2.94
C ARG A 66 -4.12 5.22 -3.58
N ILE A 67 -3.83 4.09 -2.93
CA ILE A 67 -2.86 3.10 -3.44
C ILE A 67 -3.39 2.47 -4.73
N ASP A 68 -4.64 2.00 -4.73
CA ASP A 68 -5.27 1.39 -5.90
C ASP A 68 -5.41 2.38 -7.06
N GLY A 69 -5.66 3.66 -6.75
CA GLY A 69 -5.73 4.72 -7.74
C GLY A 69 -4.38 4.95 -8.43
N LEU A 70 -3.28 5.01 -7.66
CA LEU A 70 -1.94 5.16 -8.23
C LEU A 70 -1.55 3.93 -9.06
N ALA A 71 -1.74 2.72 -8.53
CA ALA A 71 -1.36 1.50 -9.23
C ALA A 71 -2.11 1.34 -10.55
N ARG A 72 -3.43 1.61 -10.58
CA ARG A 72 -4.23 1.59 -11.82
C ARG A 72 -3.78 2.65 -12.81
N ARG A 73 -3.48 3.86 -12.34
CA ARG A 73 -2.97 4.93 -13.21
C ARG A 73 -1.63 4.55 -13.85
N VAL A 74 -0.71 4.01 -13.06
CA VAL A 74 0.59 3.56 -13.55
C VAL A 74 0.43 2.40 -14.55
N ALA A 75 -0.44 1.43 -14.25
CA ALA A 75 -0.75 0.35 -15.18
C ALA A 75 -1.31 0.85 -16.51
N ALA A 76 -2.17 1.88 -16.49
CA ALA A 76 -2.68 2.51 -17.70
C ALA A 76 -1.60 3.27 -18.49
N LEU A 77 -0.65 3.93 -17.80
CA LEU A 77 0.46 4.65 -18.42
C LEU A 77 1.59 3.73 -18.94
N ARG A 78 1.67 2.50 -18.42
CA ARG A 78 2.69 1.50 -18.78
C ARG A 78 2.04 0.15 -19.08
N PRO A 79 1.36 0.02 -20.24
CA PRO A 79 0.79 -1.25 -20.66
C PRO A 79 1.87 -2.34 -20.71
N GLY A 80 1.60 -3.50 -20.12
CA GLY A 80 2.53 -4.62 -20.07
C GLY A 80 3.55 -4.58 -18.93
N ALA A 81 3.65 -3.49 -18.17
CA ALA A 81 4.46 -3.45 -16.96
C ALA A 81 3.75 -4.19 -15.81
N ALA A 82 4.49 -4.98 -15.04
CA ALA A 82 3.99 -5.46 -13.76
C ALA A 82 4.02 -4.31 -12.75
N VAL A 83 2.89 -4.00 -12.12
CA VAL A 83 2.81 -2.88 -11.17
C VAL A 83 2.80 -3.41 -9.74
N VAL A 84 3.76 -2.97 -8.94
CA VAL A 84 3.83 -3.25 -7.51
C VAL A 84 3.27 -2.03 -6.75
N PRO A 85 2.02 -2.08 -6.25
CA PRO A 85 1.53 -1.07 -5.33
C PRO A 85 2.36 -1.10 -4.05
N ALA A 86 2.75 0.05 -3.51
CA ALA A 86 3.58 0.08 -2.32
C ALA A 86 3.43 1.35 -1.48
N THR A 87 4.03 1.32 -0.30
CA THR A 87 4.31 2.51 0.51
C THR A 87 5.81 2.63 0.73
N THR A 88 6.34 3.84 0.79
CA THR A 88 7.77 4.04 1.02
C THR A 88 8.18 3.67 2.45
N ALA A 89 9.42 3.22 2.62
CA ALA A 89 10.12 3.32 3.91
C ALA A 89 10.75 4.71 4.06
N SER A 90 11.32 5.05 5.23
CA SER A 90 11.98 6.35 5.44
C SER A 90 13.23 6.51 4.57
N GLU A 91 13.96 5.42 4.31
CA GLU A 91 15.19 5.39 3.52
C GLU A 91 14.95 5.85 2.08
N MET A 92 13.71 5.79 1.60
CA MET A 92 13.32 6.33 0.30
C MET A 92 13.57 7.85 0.18
N LEU A 93 13.49 8.58 1.30
CA LEU A 93 13.80 10.01 1.34
C LEU A 93 15.30 10.25 1.15
N ASP A 94 16.14 9.40 1.73
CA ASP A 94 17.60 9.47 1.59
C ASP A 94 17.99 9.16 0.15
N VAL A 95 17.36 8.15 -0.46
CA VAL A 95 17.53 7.84 -1.88
C VAL A 95 17.15 9.04 -2.75
N ALA A 96 15.97 9.63 -2.53
CA ALA A 96 15.55 10.81 -3.31
C ALA A 96 16.53 11.99 -3.16
N THR A 97 17.09 12.17 -1.96
CA THR A 97 18.09 13.20 -1.67
C THR A 97 19.40 12.92 -2.41
N ALA A 98 19.91 11.68 -2.33
CA ALA A 98 21.15 11.27 -2.99
C ALA A 98 21.06 11.41 -4.52
N LEU A 99 19.88 11.18 -5.10
CA LEU A 99 19.64 11.32 -6.54
C LEU A 99 19.36 12.77 -6.98
N GLY A 100 19.24 13.72 -6.04
CA GLY A 100 18.89 15.10 -6.35
C GLY A 100 17.48 15.26 -6.95
N VAL A 101 16.59 14.30 -6.74
CA VAL A 101 15.20 14.33 -7.25
C VAL A 101 14.24 14.94 -6.23
N SER A 102 13.03 15.28 -6.68
CA SER A 102 12.03 15.90 -5.82
C SER A 102 11.65 14.99 -4.63
N ARG A 103 11.67 15.57 -3.43
CA ARG A 103 11.23 14.91 -2.18
C ARG A 103 9.74 15.13 -1.89
N ALA A 104 9.04 15.85 -2.76
CA ALA A 104 7.64 16.20 -2.53
C ALA A 104 6.76 14.95 -2.41
N ASN A 105 5.94 14.89 -1.35
CA ASN A 105 5.09 13.74 -1.02
C ASN A 105 5.84 12.47 -0.58
N ILE A 106 7.11 12.56 -0.18
CA ILE A 106 7.83 11.48 0.51
C ILE A 106 7.90 11.82 1.99
N ALA A 107 7.20 11.05 2.82
CA ALA A 107 7.20 11.22 4.26
C ALA A 107 8.52 10.70 4.84
N GLY A 108 9.16 11.50 5.69
CA GLY A 108 10.45 11.13 6.31
C GLY A 108 10.38 9.93 7.25
N GLN A 109 9.19 9.53 7.70
CA GLN A 109 8.98 8.30 8.47
C GLN A 109 8.45 7.14 7.60
N GLY A 110 8.43 7.27 6.27
CA GLY A 110 7.76 6.32 5.39
C GLY A 110 6.24 6.46 5.35
N GLY A 111 5.56 5.51 4.72
CA GLY A 111 4.10 5.49 4.56
C GLY A 111 3.56 6.30 3.38
N SER A 112 4.41 6.98 2.61
CA SER A 112 3.99 7.65 1.39
C SER A 112 3.59 6.63 0.33
N VAL A 113 2.46 6.88 -0.34
CA VAL A 113 1.97 6.01 -1.42
C VAL A 113 2.90 6.10 -2.61
N ALA A 114 3.39 4.94 -3.05
CA ALA A 114 4.25 4.76 -4.21
C ALA A 114 3.78 3.58 -5.07
N ALA A 115 4.30 3.47 -6.27
CA ALA A 115 4.18 2.28 -7.09
C ALA A 115 5.49 2.05 -7.85
N LEU A 116 5.85 0.80 -8.03
CA LEU A 116 6.91 0.42 -8.95
C LEU A 116 6.27 -0.11 -10.24
N ALA A 117 6.60 0.48 -11.38
CA ALA A 117 6.29 -0.13 -12.67
C ALA A 117 7.52 -0.95 -13.10
N VAL A 118 7.36 -2.26 -13.19
CA VAL A 118 8.45 -3.17 -13.58
C VAL A 118 8.29 -3.49 -15.06
N LEU A 119 9.18 -2.92 -15.87
CA LEU A 119 9.31 -3.18 -17.30
C LEU A 119 10.44 -4.20 -17.54
N PRO A 120 10.55 -4.77 -18.76
CA PRO A 120 11.62 -5.70 -19.08
C PRO A 120 13.03 -5.11 -18.90
N ASP A 121 13.22 -3.84 -19.28
CA ASP A 121 14.51 -3.12 -19.30
C ASP A 121 14.75 -2.26 -18.05
N ARG A 122 13.69 -1.80 -17.40
CA ARG A 122 13.80 -0.81 -16.32
C ARG A 122 12.72 -0.97 -15.25
N ILE A 123 12.96 -0.36 -14.09
CA ILE A 123 11.98 -0.22 -13.01
C ILE A 123 11.76 1.26 -12.80
N GLU A 124 10.52 1.69 -12.95
CA GLU A 124 10.12 3.08 -12.77
C GLU A 124 9.50 3.28 -11.39
N VAL A 125 9.92 4.32 -10.67
CA VAL A 125 9.38 4.68 -9.35
C VAL A 125 8.39 5.83 -9.48
N TRP A 126 7.15 5.59 -9.05
CA TRP A 126 6.04 6.52 -9.21
C TRP A 126 5.45 6.96 -7.87
N PHE A 127 5.08 8.25 -7.79
CA PHE A 127 4.30 8.81 -6.69
C PHE A 127 2.97 9.39 -7.16
N ARG A 128 2.06 9.61 -6.20
CA ARG A 128 0.65 9.94 -6.47
C ARG A 128 0.41 11.10 -7.43
N LYS A 129 1.19 12.17 -7.35
CA LYS A 129 0.96 13.40 -8.13
C LYS A 129 1.83 13.49 -9.38
N ASP A 130 2.59 12.44 -9.67
CA ASP A 130 3.60 12.50 -10.70
C ASP A 130 2.96 12.17 -12.04
N GLU A 131 3.32 12.92 -13.09
CA GLU A 131 2.91 12.66 -14.46
C GLU A 131 3.93 11.77 -15.19
N GLN A 132 5.16 11.74 -14.69
CA GLN A 132 6.29 10.97 -15.18
C GLN A 132 6.91 10.19 -14.01
N PRO A 133 7.64 9.09 -14.26
CA PRO A 133 8.32 8.41 -13.18
C PRO A 133 9.33 9.36 -12.53
N ARG A 134 9.40 9.36 -11.20
CA ARG A 134 10.27 10.29 -10.48
C ARG A 134 11.74 9.97 -10.67
N TRP A 135 12.05 8.69 -10.75
CA TRP A 135 13.31 8.18 -11.24
C TRP A 135 13.11 6.77 -11.78
N VAL A 136 14.17 6.27 -12.40
CA VAL A 136 14.20 5.00 -13.11
C VAL A 136 15.46 4.25 -12.70
N LEU A 137 15.30 2.96 -12.42
CA LEU A 137 16.39 2.03 -12.18
C LEU A 137 16.55 1.17 -13.43
N ASP A 138 17.74 1.19 -14.04
CA ASP A 138 18.05 0.33 -15.18
C ASP A 138 18.31 -1.09 -14.67
N ARG A 139 17.62 -2.08 -15.26
CA ARG A 139 17.72 -3.48 -14.85
C ARG A 139 19.07 -4.09 -15.17
N ALA A 140 19.74 -3.63 -16.23
CA ALA A 140 21.09 -4.07 -16.56
C ALA A 140 22.13 -3.66 -15.50
N THR A 141 21.83 -2.64 -14.70
CA THR A 141 22.73 -2.11 -13.66
C THR A 141 22.24 -2.38 -12.24
N LEU A 142 21.26 -3.28 -12.07
CA LEU A 142 20.80 -3.67 -10.74
C LEU A 142 21.89 -4.46 -10.03
N THR A 143 22.29 -3.95 -8.87
CA THR A 143 23.27 -4.58 -7.99
C THR A 143 22.61 -5.63 -7.12
N SER A 144 21.40 -5.37 -6.60
CA SER A 144 20.67 -6.35 -5.80
C SER A 144 19.17 -6.08 -5.74
N VAL A 145 18.39 -7.14 -5.57
CA VAL A 145 16.96 -7.09 -5.25
C VAL A 145 16.72 -8.08 -4.11
N HIS A 146 16.32 -7.60 -2.95
CA HIS A 146 16.18 -8.44 -1.76
C HIS A 146 15.16 -7.88 -0.77
N VAL A 147 14.81 -8.69 0.22
CA VAL A 147 13.98 -8.28 1.36
C VAL A 147 14.89 -8.03 2.54
N ALA A 148 14.80 -6.85 3.14
CA ALA A 148 15.55 -6.49 4.34
C ALA A 148 14.77 -5.51 5.21
N PRO A 149 15.08 -5.42 6.52
CA PRO A 149 14.45 -4.47 7.42
C PRO A 149 14.70 -3.02 6.96
N ALA A 150 13.64 -2.22 6.93
CA ALA A 150 13.64 -0.77 6.68
C ALA A 150 12.77 -0.06 7.74
N VAL A 151 12.94 1.24 7.91
CA VAL A 151 12.20 2.02 8.91
C VAL A 151 10.86 2.50 8.34
N PHE A 152 9.78 2.17 9.06
CA PHE A 152 8.41 2.58 8.77
C PHE A 152 7.73 3.05 10.05
N GLY A 153 7.35 4.33 10.10
CA GLY A 153 6.89 5.00 11.31
C GLY A 153 7.99 5.02 12.36
N SER A 154 7.72 4.38 13.51
CA SER A 154 8.65 4.22 14.62
C SER A 154 9.27 2.82 14.71
N ALA A 155 9.02 1.93 13.74
CA ALA A 155 9.42 0.53 13.80
C ALA A 155 10.23 0.10 12.57
N ARG A 156 11.09 -0.93 12.74
CA ARG A 156 11.69 -1.64 11.62
C ARG A 156 10.74 -2.71 11.09
N ARG A 157 10.59 -2.77 9.77
CA ARG A 157 9.69 -3.68 9.06
C ARG A 157 10.39 -4.21 7.81
N ASP A 158 10.06 -5.42 7.41
CA ASP A 158 10.58 -5.98 6.17
C ASP A 158 10.06 -5.18 4.97
N ALA A 159 10.99 -4.73 4.13
CA ALA A 159 10.71 -4.00 2.92
C ALA A 159 11.44 -4.65 1.74
N LEU A 160 10.94 -4.38 0.54
CA LEU A 160 11.62 -4.69 -0.69
C LEU A 160 12.67 -3.60 -0.97
N TRP A 161 13.91 -4.03 -1.11
CA TRP A 161 15.04 -3.23 -1.52
C TRP A 161 15.39 -3.57 -2.96
N VAL A 162 15.37 -2.55 -3.82
CA VAL A 162 15.82 -2.62 -5.20
C VAL A 162 16.98 -1.65 -5.33
N VAL A 163 18.19 -2.14 -5.57
CA VAL A 163 19.40 -1.32 -5.60
C VAL A 163 20.07 -1.48 -6.95
N GLY A 164 20.35 -0.36 -7.62
CA GLY A 164 21.12 -0.31 -8.86
C GLY A 164 22.21 0.75 -8.81
N ALA A 165 23.03 0.79 -9.85
CA ALA A 165 24.14 1.74 -9.94
C ALA A 165 23.67 3.21 -9.93
N THR A 166 22.49 3.47 -10.48
CA THR A 166 21.93 4.82 -10.64
C THR A 166 20.93 5.21 -9.54
N GLY A 167 20.67 4.35 -8.56
CA GLY A 167 19.74 4.64 -7.47
C GLY A 167 19.17 3.42 -6.78
N ALA A 168 18.13 3.63 -5.96
CA ALA A 168 17.44 2.54 -5.28
C ALA A 168 15.93 2.78 -5.18
N ALA A 169 15.21 1.78 -4.72
CA ALA A 169 13.84 1.91 -4.24
C ALA A 169 13.68 1.05 -2.99
N VAL A 170 13.16 1.66 -1.92
CA VAL A 170 12.91 0.99 -0.63
C VAL A 170 11.44 1.12 -0.30
N VAL A 171 10.69 0.03 -0.47
CA VAL A 171 9.23 0.06 -0.42
C VAL A 171 8.66 -1.16 0.31
N VAL A 172 7.55 -0.95 1.01
CA VAL A 172 6.73 -2.00 1.60
C VAL A 172 5.59 -2.31 0.62
N PRO A 173 5.54 -3.51 0.01
CA PRO A 173 4.48 -3.87 -0.92
C PRO A 173 3.09 -3.79 -0.28
N ALA A 174 2.13 -3.24 -1.03
CA ALA A 174 0.81 -2.88 -0.54
C ALA A 174 -0.32 -3.50 -1.38
N TYR A 175 -0.18 -4.77 -1.80
CA TYR A 175 -1.26 -5.53 -2.45
C TYR A 175 -2.51 -5.65 -1.56
N ARG A 176 -2.32 -5.58 -0.23
CA ARG A 176 -3.38 -5.48 0.77
C ARG A 176 -3.19 -4.20 1.59
N PRO A 177 -3.70 -3.04 1.12
CA PRO A 177 -3.36 -1.71 1.65
C PRO A 177 -3.52 -1.56 3.17
N LEU A 178 -4.55 -2.18 3.75
CA LEU A 178 -4.84 -2.10 5.19
C LEU A 178 -3.76 -2.71 6.08
N ARG A 179 -3.01 -3.70 5.58
CA ARG A 179 -1.87 -4.27 6.31
C ARG A 179 -0.61 -3.45 6.09
N ALA A 180 -0.40 -2.98 4.86
CA ALA A 180 0.75 -2.17 4.50
C ALA A 180 0.77 -0.79 5.19
N THR A 181 -0.39 -0.22 5.55
CA THR A 181 -0.45 1.03 6.34
C THR A 181 0.17 0.93 7.73
N ALA A 182 0.29 -0.27 8.28
CA ALA A 182 1.02 -0.51 9.52
C ALA A 182 2.50 -0.88 9.28
N GLY A 183 2.97 -0.75 8.04
CA GLY A 183 4.28 -1.22 7.59
C GLY A 183 4.39 -2.74 7.52
N ALA A 184 3.27 -3.47 7.57
CA ALA A 184 3.27 -4.93 7.58
C ALA A 184 2.85 -5.47 6.22
N ALA A 185 3.81 -5.63 5.30
CA ALA A 185 3.61 -6.51 4.16
C ALA A 185 3.64 -7.97 4.65
N SER A 186 2.73 -8.81 4.14
CA SER A 186 2.85 -10.25 4.42
C SER A 186 4.05 -10.83 3.68
N ARG A 187 4.60 -11.95 4.18
CA ARG A 187 5.68 -12.67 3.48
C ARG A 187 5.31 -12.98 2.02
N GLU A 188 4.07 -13.37 1.77
CA GLU A 188 3.51 -13.58 0.42
C GLU A 188 3.56 -12.31 -0.44
N ASP A 189 3.26 -11.14 0.13
CA ASP A 189 3.28 -9.86 -0.60
C ASP A 189 4.73 -9.47 -0.96
N LEU A 190 5.68 -9.71 -0.05
CA LEU A 190 7.10 -9.48 -0.28
C LEU A 190 7.66 -10.43 -1.33
N GLU A 191 7.35 -11.72 -1.25
CA GLU A 191 7.76 -12.73 -2.22
C GLU A 191 7.18 -12.44 -3.61
N ARG A 192 5.89 -12.06 -3.70
CA ARG A 192 5.27 -11.66 -4.96
C ARG A 192 5.94 -10.42 -5.57
N ALA A 193 6.23 -9.41 -4.75
CA ALA A 193 6.90 -8.20 -5.24
C ALA A 193 8.33 -8.49 -5.68
N LEU A 194 9.05 -9.32 -4.92
CA LEU A 194 10.40 -9.79 -5.26
C LEU A 194 10.40 -10.55 -6.58
N GLN A 195 9.45 -11.49 -6.77
CA GLN A 195 9.29 -12.22 -8.03
C GLN A 195 8.93 -11.30 -9.20
N ALA A 196 8.05 -10.31 -8.99
CA ALA A 196 7.72 -9.34 -10.04
C ALA A 196 8.96 -8.55 -10.47
N VAL A 197 9.77 -8.10 -9.50
CA VAL A 197 10.95 -7.28 -9.75
C VAL A 197 12.15 -8.09 -10.25
N ALA A 198 12.33 -9.35 -9.83
CA ALA A 198 13.42 -10.21 -10.27
C ALA A 198 13.08 -11.03 -11.54
N GLY A 199 11.81 -11.41 -11.71
CA GLY A 199 11.37 -12.43 -12.65
C GLY A 199 11.18 -11.96 -14.09
N THR A 200 10.99 -10.67 -14.35
CA THR A 200 10.83 -10.16 -15.73
C THR A 200 12.16 -10.06 -16.51
N GLY A 201 13.24 -10.74 -16.07
CA GLY A 201 14.59 -10.60 -16.64
C GLY A 201 15.50 -11.83 -16.56
N VAL A 202 15.00 -13.03 -16.23
CA VAL A 202 15.77 -14.29 -16.35
C VAL A 202 15.05 -15.21 -17.33
N SER A 203 15.03 -14.84 -18.61
CA SER A 203 14.88 -15.80 -19.70
C SER A 203 16.27 -16.04 -20.27
N GLY A 204 17.07 -16.79 -19.51
CA GLY A 204 18.23 -17.46 -20.07
C GLY A 204 17.74 -18.54 -21.01
N THR A 205 18.11 -18.42 -22.28
CA THR A 205 18.19 -19.51 -23.25
C THR A 205 18.76 -20.76 -22.59
N VAL A 206 17.99 -21.85 -22.61
CA VAL A 206 18.54 -23.21 -22.59
C VAL A 206 18.81 -23.59 -24.04
#